data_AF-A0A7H0MK07-F1
#
_entry.id   AF-A0A7H0MK07-F1
#
_cell.length_a   1.000
_cell.length_b   1.000
_cell.length_c   1.000
_cell.angle_alpha   90.00
_cell.angle_beta   90.00
_cell.angle_gamma   90.00
#
_symmetry.space_group_name_H-M   'P 1'
#
loop_
_entity.id
_entity.type
_entity.pdbx_description
1 polymer ?
#
loop_
_entity_poly.entity_id
_entity_poly.type
_entity_poly.pdbx_seq_one_letter_code
_entity_poly.pdbx_strand_id
1 'polypeptide(L)'
;MPEGVTRPHGHHIVFKGKYSNASLDPHLARSKAILKKYGIDPVNDPANLMIANNVEGVHTKENAKKVADALAKADKKIKEISKYKNLSRSDGTDLLKQKLQEIGHEVFGGHR
;
A
#
# COMPACT_ATOMS: atom_id res chain seq x y z
N MET A 1 8.99 4.47 20.34
CA MET A 1 8.21 3.40 19.69
C MET A 1 6.74 3.74 19.85
N PRO A 2 5.87 3.53 18.85
CA PRO A 2 4.44 3.73 19.03
C PRO A 2 3.92 2.80 20.13
N GLU A 3 3.11 3.31 21.05
CA GLU A 3 2.49 2.49 22.10
C GLU A 3 1.59 1.41 21.46
N GLY A 4 1.78 0.14 21.85
CA GLY A 4 0.98 -1.00 21.39
C GLY A 4 1.57 -1.86 20.27
N VAL A 5 2.85 -1.66 19.90
CA VAL A 5 3.56 -2.55 18.97
C VAL A 5 4.47 -3.48 19.77
N THR A 6 4.04 -4.71 20.01
CA THR A 6 4.74 -5.70 20.84
C THR A 6 5.98 -6.28 20.15
N ARG A 7 6.04 -6.26 18.81
CA ARG A 7 7.20 -6.71 18.01
C ARG A 7 7.31 -5.88 16.71
N PRO A 8 7.83 -4.64 16.77
CA PRO A 8 7.90 -3.76 15.61
C PRO A 8 8.78 -4.35 14.50
N HIS A 9 8.25 -4.40 13.29
CA HIS A 9 8.97 -4.83 12.09
C HIS A 9 8.65 -3.91 10.91
N GLY A 10 9.64 -3.69 10.03
CA GLY A 10 9.46 -2.97 8.78
C GLY A 10 8.64 -3.79 7.79
N HIS A 11 7.37 -3.44 7.64
CA HIS A 11 6.41 -4.15 6.80
C HIS A 11 6.21 -3.45 5.45
N HIS A 12 6.33 -4.21 4.36
CA HIS A 12 5.93 -3.74 3.03
C HIS A 12 4.40 -3.79 2.89
N ILE A 13 3.76 -2.63 2.75
CA ILE A 13 2.31 -2.50 2.58
C ILE A 13 1.86 -3.26 1.32
N VAL A 14 2.59 -3.06 0.21
CA VAL A 14 2.53 -3.91 -0.98
C VAL A 14 3.76 -4.81 -0.99
N PHE A 15 3.55 -6.12 -0.91
CA PHE A 15 4.63 -7.10 -0.80
C PHE A 15 5.69 -7.00 -1.91
N LYS A 16 6.97 -6.94 -1.54
CA LYS A 16 8.08 -6.82 -2.49
C LYS A 16 8.23 -8.03 -3.42
N GLY A 17 8.03 -9.25 -2.89
CA GLY A 17 8.34 -10.51 -3.58
C GLY A 17 7.26 -10.98 -4.55
N LYS A 18 7.46 -12.18 -5.10
CA LYS A 18 6.39 -13.00 -5.68
C LYS A 18 5.85 -13.89 -4.57
N TYR A 19 4.53 -13.97 -4.40
CA TYR A 19 3.96 -14.99 -3.53
C TYR A 19 3.96 -16.33 -4.26
N SER A 20 4.24 -17.42 -3.56
CA SER A 20 4.09 -18.78 -4.09
C SER A 20 2.61 -19.15 -4.36
N ASN A 21 1.67 -18.30 -3.91
CA ASN A 21 0.24 -18.54 -4.00
C ASN A 21 -0.40 -17.74 -5.15
N ALA A 22 -0.88 -18.45 -6.17
CA ALA A 22 -1.53 -17.87 -7.36
C ALA A 22 -2.76 -17.01 -7.04
N SER A 23 -3.46 -17.26 -5.92
CA SER A 23 -4.64 -16.47 -5.54
C SER A 23 -4.29 -15.06 -5.04
N LEU A 24 -3.07 -14.85 -4.57
CA LEU A 24 -2.55 -13.55 -4.12
C LEU A 24 -1.98 -12.72 -5.29
N ASP A 25 -1.50 -13.41 -6.31
CA ASP A 25 -0.84 -12.85 -7.49
C ASP A 25 -1.62 -11.71 -8.18
N PRO A 26 -2.93 -11.83 -8.49
CA PRO A 26 -3.64 -10.77 -9.22
C PRO A 26 -3.81 -9.49 -8.41
N HIS A 27 -4.02 -9.59 -7.09
CA HIS A 27 -4.12 -8.42 -6.22
C HIS A 27 -2.77 -7.72 -6.08
N LEU A 28 -1.71 -8.50 -5.95
CA LEU A 28 -0.35 -7.96 -5.88
C LEU A 28 0.06 -7.27 -7.17
N ALA A 29 -0.18 -7.91 -8.32
CA ALA A 29 0.09 -7.35 -9.63
C ALA A 29 -0.65 -6.01 -9.83
N ARG A 30 -1.92 -5.95 -9.41
CA ARG A 30 -2.71 -4.71 -9.47
C ARG A 30 -2.13 -3.60 -8.59
N SER A 31 -1.76 -3.91 -7.34
CA SER A 31 -1.15 -2.94 -6.44
C SER A 31 0.19 -2.41 -6.99
N LYS A 32 1.09 -3.30 -7.44
CA LYS A 32 2.38 -2.92 -8.04
C LYS A 32 2.20 -2.08 -9.31
N ALA A 33 1.21 -2.41 -10.14
CA ALA A 33 0.91 -1.63 -11.33
C ALA A 33 0.44 -0.21 -11.00
N ILE A 34 -0.34 -0.03 -9.93
CA ILE A 34 -0.75 1.31 -9.45
C ILE A 34 0.47 2.08 -8.95
N LEU A 35 1.28 1.50 -8.06
CA LEU A 35 2.50 2.15 -7.55
C LEU A 35 3.42 2.62 -8.70
N LYS A 36 3.62 1.77 -9.71
CA LYS A 36 4.44 2.08 -10.89
C LYS A 36 3.92 3.28 -11.69
N LYS A 37 2.59 3.50 -11.80
CA LYS A 37 2.04 4.67 -12.50
C LYS A 37 2.50 5.99 -11.88
N TYR A 38 2.71 6.00 -10.57
CA TYR A 38 3.13 7.16 -9.79
C TYR A 38 4.64 7.16 -9.50
N GLY A 39 5.42 6.25 -10.10
CA GLY A 39 6.87 6.18 -9.88
C GLY A 39 7.28 5.72 -8.48
N ILE A 40 6.39 5.04 -7.76
CA ILE A 40 6.68 4.49 -6.43
C ILE A 40 7.27 3.08 -6.61
N ASP A 41 8.49 2.88 -6.12
CA ASP A 41 9.16 1.57 -6.14
C ASP A 41 8.57 0.67 -5.02
N PRO A 42 7.92 -0.47 -5.37
CA PRO A 42 7.33 -1.37 -4.38
C PRO A 42 8.37 -2.07 -3.48
N VAL A 43 9.65 -2.02 -3.81
CA VAL A 43 10.73 -2.65 -3.04
C VAL A 43 11.43 -1.62 -2.16
N ASN A 44 11.82 -0.48 -2.75
CA ASN A 44 12.75 0.47 -2.12
C ASN A 44 12.11 1.79 -1.69
N ASP A 45 10.90 2.14 -2.14
CA ASP A 45 10.30 3.41 -1.76
C ASP A 45 9.83 3.37 -0.29
N PRO A 46 10.30 4.30 0.57
CA PRO A 46 9.95 4.31 1.98
C PRO A 46 8.45 4.50 2.21
N ALA A 47 7.71 5.08 1.26
CA ALA A 47 6.26 5.22 1.37
C ALA A 47 5.52 3.86 1.32
N ASN A 48 6.17 2.80 0.85
CA ASN A 48 5.63 1.44 0.89
C ASN A 48 6.04 0.65 2.14
N LEU A 49 6.74 1.30 3.09
CA LEU A 49 7.16 0.71 4.36
C LEU A 49 6.36 1.30 5.52
N MET A 50 5.96 0.47 6.46
CA MET A 50 5.38 0.89 7.73
C MET A 50 5.91 0.04 8.87
N ILE A 51 5.78 0.53 10.11
CA ILE A 51 5.99 -0.31 11.28
C ILE A 51 4.67 -1.05 11.56
N ALA A 52 4.71 -2.38 11.56
CA ALA A 52 3.59 -3.23 11.96
C ALA A 52 4.07 -4.30 12.94
N ASN A 53 3.12 -4.91 13.65
CA ASN A 53 3.41 -6.07 14.49
C ASN A 53 3.85 -7.25 13.61
N ASN A 54 4.97 -7.89 13.98
CA ASN A 54 5.42 -9.14 13.34
C ASN A 54 4.56 -10.32 13.84
N VAL A 55 3.29 -10.32 13.42
CA VAL A 55 2.35 -11.40 13.66
C VAL A 55 2.19 -12.23 12.39
N GLU A 56 2.15 -13.55 12.54
CA GLU A 56 1.78 -14.44 11.45
C GLU A 56 0.35 -14.12 10.97
N GLY A 57 0.09 -14.29 9.68
CA GLY A 57 -1.26 -14.10 9.11
C GLY A 57 -1.58 -12.69 8.58
N VAL A 58 -0.61 -11.77 8.49
CA VAL A 58 -0.82 -10.47 7.82
C VAL A 58 -0.69 -10.55 6.30
N HIS A 59 0.07 -11.51 5.79
CA HIS A 59 0.27 -11.78 4.37
C HIS A 59 -0.84 -12.67 3.78
N THR A 60 -2.10 -12.28 3.99
CA THR A 60 -3.27 -13.03 3.53
C THR A 60 -3.81 -12.50 2.20
N LYS A 61 -4.54 -13.37 1.48
CA LYS A 61 -5.29 -13.00 0.27
C LYS A 61 -6.24 -11.83 0.53
N GLU A 62 -6.89 -11.84 1.68
CA GLU A 62 -7.85 -10.81 2.06
C GLU A 62 -7.17 -9.44 2.24
N ASN A 63 -6.05 -9.37 2.96
CA ASN A 63 -5.32 -8.12 3.14
C ASN A 63 -4.74 -7.61 1.82
N ALA A 64 -4.19 -8.48 0.97
CA ALA A 64 -3.73 -8.10 -0.36
C ALA A 64 -4.87 -7.54 -1.23
N LYS A 65 -6.07 -8.13 -1.15
CA LYS A 65 -7.27 -7.62 -1.82
C LYS A 65 -7.69 -6.26 -1.26
N LYS A 66 -7.73 -6.08 0.07
CA LYS A 66 -8.05 -4.81 0.73
C LYS A 66 -7.12 -3.68 0.26
N VAL A 67 -5.80 -3.92 0.31
CA VAL A 67 -4.79 -2.96 -0.17
C VAL A 67 -5.00 -2.64 -1.65
N ALA A 68 -5.17 -3.66 -2.48
CA ALA A 68 -5.36 -3.46 -3.92
C ALA A 68 -6.65 -2.69 -4.24
N ASP A 69 -7.75 -2.96 -3.52
CA ASP A 69 -9.05 -2.29 -3.73
C ASP A 69 -8.96 -0.83 -3.29
N ALA A 70 -8.32 -0.55 -2.16
CA ALA A 70 -8.12 0.80 -1.65
C ALA A 70 -7.19 1.63 -2.56
N LEU A 71 -6.09 1.05 -3.04
CA LEU A 71 -5.20 1.69 -4.03
C LEU A 71 -5.93 2.01 -5.34
N ALA A 72 -6.82 1.14 -5.81
CA ALA A 72 -7.61 1.40 -7.01
C ALA A 72 -8.58 2.57 -6.81
N LYS A 73 -9.21 2.68 -5.64
CA LYS A 73 -10.05 3.83 -5.27
C LYS A 73 -9.22 5.11 -5.19
N ALA A 74 -8.03 5.07 -4.61
CA ALA A 74 -7.11 6.20 -4.54
C ALA A 74 -6.67 6.66 -5.95
N ASP A 75 -6.26 5.73 -6.83
CA ASP A 75 -5.91 6.03 -8.23
C ASP A 75 -7.06 6.74 -8.96
N LYS A 76 -8.29 6.24 -8.81
CA LYS A 76 -9.47 6.86 -9.41
C LYS A 76 -9.69 8.28 -8.89
N LYS A 77 -9.66 8.47 -7.57
CA LYS A 77 -9.89 9.78 -6.95
C LYS A 77 -8.81 10.79 -7.33
N ILE A 78 -7.54 10.39 -7.36
CA ILE A 78 -6.44 11.28 -7.78
C ILE A 78 -6.63 11.67 -9.24
N LYS A 79 -6.97 10.74 -10.13
CA LYS A 79 -7.28 11.06 -11.54
C LYS A 79 -8.45 12.02 -11.70
N GLU A 80 -9.50 11.87 -10.90
CA GLU A 80 -10.62 12.81 -10.89
C GLU A 80 -10.14 14.20 -10.47
N ILE A 81 -9.40 14.30 -9.36
CA ILE A 81 -8.85 15.58 -8.87
C ILE A 81 -7.92 16.21 -9.93
N SER A 82 -7.04 15.44 -10.58
CA SER A 82 -6.14 15.92 -11.64
C SER A 82 -6.86 16.42 -12.90
N LYS A 83 -8.12 16.02 -13.14
CA LYS A 83 -8.92 16.58 -14.24
C LYS A 83 -9.47 17.97 -13.91
N TYR A 84 -9.84 18.19 -12.65
CA TYR A 84 -10.47 19.45 -12.20
C TYR A 84 -9.46 20.46 -11.66
N LYS A 85 -8.34 19.97 -11.14
CA LYS A 85 -7.23 20.76 -10.62
C LYS A 85 -6.02 20.42 -11.45
N ASN A 86 -5.24 21.42 -11.86
CA ASN A 86 -4.03 21.26 -12.64
C ASN A 86 -2.89 20.68 -11.76
N LEU A 87 -3.10 19.47 -11.23
CA LEU A 87 -2.12 18.78 -10.39
C LEU A 87 -0.91 18.40 -11.22
N SER A 88 0.26 18.69 -10.68
CA SER A 88 1.50 18.16 -11.21
C SER A 88 1.59 16.66 -10.96
N ARG A 89 2.49 16.00 -11.69
CA ARG A 89 2.79 14.58 -11.49
C ARG A 89 3.31 14.30 -10.07
N SER A 90 4.08 15.22 -9.49
CA SER A 90 4.55 15.14 -8.10
C SER A 90 3.39 15.18 -7.12
N ASP A 91 2.42 16.09 -7.29
CA ASP A 91 1.26 16.18 -6.40
C ASP A 91 0.47 14.87 -6.37
N GLY A 92 0.25 14.25 -7.54
CA GLY A 92 -0.43 12.96 -7.62
C GLY A 92 0.35 11.85 -6.93
N THR A 93 1.68 11.89 -7.02
CA THR A 93 2.57 10.92 -6.37
C THR A 93 2.53 11.07 -4.86
N ASP A 94 2.61 12.29 -4.35
CA ASP A 94 2.58 12.60 -2.92
C ASP A 94 1.23 12.22 -2.30
N LEU A 95 0.12 12.50 -3.01
CA LEU A 95 -1.21 12.05 -2.61
C LEU A 95 -1.31 10.53 -2.53
N LEU A 96 -0.75 9.80 -3.51
CA LEU A 96 -0.78 8.34 -3.47
C LEU A 96 0.11 7.80 -2.34
N LYS A 97 1.29 8.39 -2.09
CA LYS A 97 2.18 8.00 -0.97
C LYS A 97 1.49 8.18 0.38
N GLN A 98 0.80 9.30 0.58
CA GLN A 98 0.01 9.53 1.79
C GLN A 98 -1.10 8.49 1.94
N LYS A 99 -1.86 8.24 0.87
CA LYS A 99 -2.93 7.23 0.89
C LYS A 99 -2.40 5.81 1.10
N LEU A 100 -1.23 5.48 0.57
CA LEU A 100 -0.59 4.19 0.78
C LEU A 100 -0.32 3.94 2.27
N GLN A 101 0.20 4.94 2.98
CA GLN A 101 0.43 4.85 4.44
C GLN A 101 -0.88 4.70 5.23
N GLU A 102 -1.91 5.49 4.91
CA GLU A 102 -3.24 5.35 5.51
C GLU A 102 -3.80 3.93 5.32
N ILE A 103 -3.74 3.41 4.09
CA ILE A 103 -4.17 2.04 3.76
C ILE A 103 -3.38 1.01 4.57
N GLY A 104 -2.06 1.21 4.70
CA GLY A 104 -1.21 0.35 5.53
C GLY A 104 -1.70 0.31 6.98
N HIS A 105 -1.95 1.48 7.58
CA HIS A 105 -2.48 1.56 8.95
C HIS A 105 -3.87 0.94 9.10
N GLU A 106 -4.78 1.15 8.15
CA GLU A 106 -6.13 0.56 8.18
C GLU A 106 -6.11 -0.97 8.07
N VAL A 107 -5.23 -1.52 7.23
CA VAL A 107 -5.18 -2.97 6.97
C VAL A 107 -4.33 -3.72 8.00
N PHE A 108 -3.23 -3.12 8.46
CA PHE A 108 -2.24 -3.80 9.30
C PHE A 108 -2.10 -3.21 10.72
N GLY A 109 -2.63 -2.01 10.98
CA GLY A 109 -2.50 -1.33 12.28
C GLY A 109 -3.46 -1.81 13.37
N GLY A 110 -4.51 -2.58 13.01
CA GLY A 110 -5.52 -3.08 13.94
C GLY A 110 -5.14 -4.33 14.73
N HIS A 111 -3.97 -4.94 14.47
CA HIS A 111 -3.49 -6.09 15.23
C HIS A 111 -2.87 -5.62 16.55
N ARG A 112 -3.70 -5.20 17.51
CA ARG A 112 -3.33 -4.95 18.91
C ARG A 112 -3.59 -6.17 19.78
#